data_AF-A0A966KGX4-F1
#
_entry.id   AF-A0A966KGX4-F1
#
_cell.length_a   1.000
_cell.length_b   1.000
_cell.length_c   1.000
_cell.angle_alpha   90.00
_cell.angle_beta   90.00
_cell.angle_gamma   90.00
#
_symmetry.space_group_name_H-M   'P 1'
#
loop_
_entity.id
_entity.type
_entity.pdbx_description
1 polymer ?
#
loop_
_entity_poly.entity_id
_entity_poly.type
_entity_poly.pdbx_seq_one_letter_code
_entity_poly.pdbx_strand_id
1 'polypeptide(L)' 'VELAEQVFLKPARIGAPEYRGHLHEVLRSPRYSTGLGLLMEGQAQMVRGRRATQGGSLQGVVTRMKEWFTGNF' A
#
# COMPACT_ATOMS: atom_id res chain seq x y z
N VAL A 1 -24.45 -5.81 11.98
CA VAL A 1 -23.90 -7.09 11.46
C VAL A 1 -25.03 -7.99 11.03
N GLU A 2 -25.96 -8.30 11.94
CA GLU A 2 -27.15 -9.14 11.71
C GLU A 2 -27.90 -8.83 10.39
N LEU A 3 -28.22 -7.57 10.12
CA LEU A 3 -28.90 -7.20 8.87
C LEU A 3 -28.09 -7.54 7.61
N ALA A 4 -26.77 -7.32 7.64
CA ALA A 4 -25.92 -7.63 6.51
C ALA A 4 -25.87 -9.15 6.28
N GLU A 5 -25.83 -9.95 7.34
CA GLU A 5 -25.85 -11.41 7.23
C GLU A 5 -27.17 -11.93 6.67
N GLN A 6 -28.30 -11.37 7.11
CA GLN A 6 -29.62 -11.71 6.61
C GLN A 6 -29.80 -11.36 5.13
N VAL A 7 -29.33 -10.17 4.70
CA VAL A 7 -29.46 -9.71 3.31
C VAL A 7 -28.50 -10.44 2.37
N PHE A 8 -27.24 -10.61 2.77
CA PHE A 8 -26.22 -11.19 1.90
C PHE A 8 -26.10 -12.71 1.98
N LEU A 9 -26.80 -13.36 2.93
CA LEU A 9 -26.75 -14.81 3.18
C LEU A 9 -25.31 -15.32 3.33
N LYS A 10 -24.45 -14.49 3.93
CA LYS A 10 -23.01 -14.72 4.13
C LYS A 10 -22.59 -14.13 5.47
N PRO A 11 -21.57 -14.70 6.15
CA PRO A 11 -21.02 -14.13 7.38
C PRO A 11 -20.55 -12.70 7.17
N ALA A 12 -20.86 -11.81 8.12
CA ALA A 12 -20.44 -10.42 8.08
C ALA A 12 -19.73 -10.04 9.39
N ARG A 13 -18.80 -9.09 9.30
CA ARG A 13 -18.10 -8.56 10.48
C ARG A 13 -17.83 -7.08 10.32
N ILE A 14 -17.66 -6.41 11.46
CA ILE A 14 -17.24 -5.02 11.47
C ILE A 14 -15.71 -4.98 11.33
N GLY A 15 -15.22 -4.31 10.28
CA GLY A 15 -13.79 -4.04 10.11
C GLY A 15 -13.36 -2.81 10.91
N ALA A 16 -12.34 -2.96 11.74
CA ALA A 16 -11.62 -1.87 12.40
C ALA A 16 -10.17 -1.86 11.91
N PRO A 17 -9.49 -0.70 11.88
CA PRO A 17 -8.12 -0.66 11.39
C PRO A 17 -7.17 -1.36 12.36
N GLU A 18 -6.16 -2.03 11.82
CA GLU A 18 -5.09 -2.64 12.61
C GLU A 18 -3.92 -1.66 12.75
N TYR A 19 -3.71 -1.17 13.96
CA TYR A 19 -2.62 -0.25 14.29
C TYR A 19 -1.96 -0.70 15.59
N ARG A 20 -0.64 -0.85 15.63
CA ARG A 20 0.08 -1.38 16.82
C ARG A 20 0.91 -0.34 17.57
N GLY A 21 0.65 0.95 17.36
CA GLY A 21 1.37 2.04 18.04
C GLY A 21 0.64 2.58 19.27
N HIS A 22 1.16 3.68 19.83
CA HIS A 22 0.71 4.26 21.11
C HIS A 22 -0.77 4.67 21.14
N LEU A 23 -1.36 4.97 19.99
CA LEU A 23 -2.78 5.37 19.84
C LEU A 23 -3.73 4.19 19.54
N HIS A 24 -3.29 2.93 19.70
CA HIS A 24 -4.11 1.74 19.37
C HIS A 24 -5.51 1.79 19.97
N GLU A 25 -5.63 2.11 21.26
CA GLU A 25 -6.92 2.09 21.96
C GLU A 25 -7.91 3.12 21.39
N VAL A 26 -7.41 4.29 21.00
CA VAL A 26 -8.22 5.36 20.41
C VAL A 26 -8.62 5.03 18.97
N LEU A 27 -7.71 4.40 18.22
CA LEU A 27 -7.87 4.16 16.80
C LEU A 27 -8.58 2.84 16.47
N ARG A 28 -8.83 1.97 17.46
CA ARG A 28 -9.57 0.70 17.31
C ARG A 28 -11.09 0.92 17.13
N SER A 29 -11.45 1.75 16.17
CA SER A 29 -12.83 2.05 15.81
C SER A 29 -13.00 2.06 14.28
N PRO A 30 -14.08 1.48 13.72
CA PRO A 30 -14.33 1.45 12.28
C PRO A 30 -14.36 2.81 11.61
N ARG A 31 -14.67 3.88 12.36
CA ARG A 31 -14.69 5.26 11.85
C ARG A 31 -13.32 5.73 11.35
N TYR A 32 -12.23 5.13 11.81
CA TYR A 32 -10.87 5.49 11.44
C TYR A 32 -10.29 4.61 10.31
N SER A 33 -11.02 3.58 9.85
CA SER A 33 -10.53 2.60 8.87
C SER A 33 -10.02 3.24 7.59
N THR A 34 -10.76 4.19 7.02
CA THR A 34 -10.40 4.83 5.75
C THR A 34 -9.17 5.71 5.90
N GLY A 35 -9.16 6.60 6.91
CA GLY A 35 -8.05 7.52 7.13
C GLY A 35 -6.74 6.77 7.41
N LEU A 36 -6.79 5.74 8.26
CA LEU A 36 -5.61 4.94 8.56
C LEU A 36 -5.11 4.17 7.32
N GLY A 37 -6.02 3.60 6.53
CA GLY A 37 -5.67 2.92 5.29
C GLY A 37 -4.96 3.83 4.28
N LEU A 38 -5.44 5.07 4.12
CA LEU A 38 -4.80 6.07 3.26
C LEU A 38 -3.39 6.44 3.75
N LEU A 39 -3.20 6.60 5.05
CA LEU A 39 -1.89 6.88 5.63
C LEU A 39 -0.91 5.72 5.42
N MET A 40 -1.36 4.47 5.63
CA MET A 40 -0.56 3.28 5.40
C MET A 40 -0.18 3.11 3.93
N GLU A 41 -1.11 3.36 3.01
CA GLU A 41 -0.82 3.31 1.58
C GLU A 41 0.13 4.43 1.16
N GLY A 42 -0.04 5.65 1.67
CA GLY A 42 0.90 6.76 1.45
C GLY A 42 2.31 6.42 1.93
N GLN A 43 2.43 5.81 3.11
CA GLN A 43 3.71 5.30 3.62
C GLN A 43 4.31 4.23 2.69
N ALA A 44 3.50 3.26 2.25
CA ALA A 44 3.94 2.20 1.34
C ALA A 44 4.41 2.78 0.00
N GLN A 45 3.71 3.77 -0.55
CA GLN A 45 4.09 4.48 -1.77
C GLN A 45 5.41 5.22 -1.62
N MET A 46 5.64 5.92 -0.50
CA MET A 46 6.93 6.57 -0.24
C MET A 46 8.08 5.56 -0.21
N VAL A 47 7.89 4.41 0.42
CA VAL A 47 8.90 3.33 0.45
C VAL A 47 9.13 2.77 -0.96
N ARG A 48 8.06 2.54 -1.74
CA ARG A 48 8.16 2.08 -3.14
C ARG A 48 8.88 3.11 -4.03
N GLY A 49 8.55 4.40 -3.92
CA GLY A 49 9.21 5.48 -4.66
C GLY A 49 10.69 5.65 -4.30
N ARG A 50 11.05 5.48 -3.02
CA ARG A 50 12.45 5.42 -2.57
C ARG A 50 13.20 4.21 -3.15
N ARG A 51 12.55 3.04 -3.24
CA ARG A 51 13.14 1.87 -3.90
C ARG A 51 13.30 2.06 -5.41
N ALA A 52 12.34 2.70 -6.07
CA ALA A 52 12.43 3.00 -7.50
C ALA A 52 13.59 3.96 -7.82
N THR A 53 13.85 4.94 -6.95
CA THR A 53 15.00 5.84 -7.07
C THR A 53 16.33 5.18 -6.73
N GLN A 54 16.37 4.24 -5.77
CA GLN A 54 17.55 3.41 -5.50
C GLN A 54 17.89 2.43 -6.65
N GLY A 55 16.91 2.03 -7.46
CA GLY A 55 17.11 1.19 -8.65
C GLY A 55 17.86 1.88 -9.79
N GLY A 56 18.07 3.20 -9.72
CA GLY A 56 18.96 3.97 -10.60
C GLY A 56 20.43 3.72 -10.28
N SER A 57 20.86 2.46 -10.21
CA SER A 57 22.27 2.14 -10.17
C SER A 57 22.91 2.49 -11.52
N LEU A 58 24.20 2.84 -11.52
CA LEU A 58 24.99 3.08 -12.73
C LEU A 58 24.84 1.94 -13.75
N GLN A 59 24.60 0.71 -13.27
CA GLN A 59 24.34 -0.47 -14.09
C GLN A 59 23.04 -0.36 -14.89
N GLY A 60 21.97 0.22 -14.34
CA GLY A 60 20.72 0.47 -15.06
C GLY A 60 20.88 1.52 -16.17
N VAL A 61 21.77 2.50 -15.97
CA VAL A 61 22.12 3.50 -17.00
C VAL A 61 22.92 2.85 -18.13
N VAL A 62 23.91 2.01 -17.80
CA VAL A 62 24.72 1.27 -18.80
C VAL A 62 23.88 0.28 -19.61
N THR A 63 22.92 -0.41 -18.98
CA THR A 63 22.01 -1.34 -19.68
C THR A 63 21.12 -0.61 -20.69
N ARG A 64 20.50 0.53 -20.31
CA ARG A 64 19.73 1.34 -21.26
C ARG A 64 20.58 1.87 -22.42
N MET A 65 21.82 2.25 -22.14
CA MET A 65 22.75 2.72 -23.17
C MET A 65 23.10 1.60 -24.15
N LYS A 66 23.32 0.37 -23.67
CA LYS A 66 23.50 -0.81 -24.52
C LYS A 66 22.27 -1.09 -25.38
N GLU A 67 21.08 -1.07 -24.80
CA GLU A 67 19.82 -1.31 -25.53
C GLU A 67 19.59 -0.27 -26.64
N TRP A 68 19.97 1.00 -26.42
CA TRP A 68 19.88 2.05 -27.43
C TRP A 68 20.83 1.83 -28.61
N PHE A 69 22.01 1.24 -28.34
CA PHE A 69 22.99 0.86 -29.36
C PHE A 69 22.60 -0.41 -30.12
N THR A 70 22.01 -1.42 -29.45
CA THR A 70 21.59 -2.67 -30.10
C THR A 70 20.22 -2.60 -30.77
N GLY A 71 19.39 -1.61 -30.44
CA GLY A 71 18.05 -1.44 -31.02
C GLY A 71 17.99 -0.53 -32.25
N ASN A 72 19.04 0.26 -32.52
CA ASN A 72 19.07 1.25 -33.61
C ASN A 72 20.23 1.07 -34.60
N PHE A 73 21.12 0.10 -34.40
CA PHE A 73 22.17 -0.30 -35.35
C PHE A 73 22.17 -1.81 -35.54
#